data_AF-A0A355YFI7-F1
#
_entry.id   AF-A0A355YFI7-F1
#
_cell.length_a   1.000
_cell.length_b   1.000
_cell.length_c   1.000
_cell.angle_alpha   90.00
_cell.angle_beta   90.00
_cell.angle_gamma   90.00
#
_symmetry.space_group_name_H-M   'P 1'
#
loop_
_entity.id
_entity.type
_entity.pdbx_description
1 polymer ?
#
loop_
_entity_poly.entity_id
_entity_poly.type
_entity_poly.pdbx_seq_one_letter_code
_entity_poly.pdbx_strand_id
1 'polypeptide(L)' 'MSHAFKVGDHVRWNSEAGHVTGHIIKVHVRDTPYKGHMHRCSEDDPQYEIRSDRTGHIAL' A
#
# COMPACT_ATOMS: atom_id res chain seq x y z
N MET A 1 -7.60 3.71 -17.84
CA MET A 1 -6.75 2.53 -17.61
C MET A 1 -5.95 2.81 -16.33
N SER A 2 -6.53 2.59 -15.16
CA SER A 2 -5.78 2.58 -13.91
C SER A 2 -5.03 1.25 -13.85
N HIS A 3 -3.74 1.27 -14.18
CA HIS A 3 -2.92 0.07 -14.02
C HIS A 3 -2.84 -0.26 -12.53
N ALA A 4 -3.25 -1.48 -12.17
CA ALA A 4 -2.97 -2.00 -10.84
C ALA A 4 -1.46 -1.98 -10.63
N PHE A 5 -1.04 -1.47 -9.48
CA PHE A 5 0.37 -1.45 -9.16
C PHE A 5 0.84 -2.85 -8.75
N LYS A 6 2.13 -3.14 -8.94
CA LYS A 6 2.74 -4.42 -8.57
C LYS A 6 3.81 -4.23 -7.51
N VAL A 7 4.17 -5.33 -6.85
CA VAL A 7 5.31 -5.36 -5.93
C VAL A 7 6.57 -4.90 -6.67
N GLY A 8 7.30 -3.98 -6.06
CA GLY A 8 8.49 -3.31 -6.59
C GLY A 8 8.20 -1.94 -7.23
N ASP A 9 6.95 -1.63 -7.59
CA ASP A 9 6.64 -0.34 -8.18
C ASP A 9 6.89 0.80 -7.19
N HIS A 10 7.53 1.87 -7.68
CA HIS A 10 7.70 3.10 -6.94
C HIS A 10 6.43 3.94 -7.09
N VAL A 11 5.79 4.23 -5.96
CA VAL A 11 4.55 5.00 -5.90
C VAL A 11 4.69 6.20 -4.99
N ARG A 12 3.86 7.21 -5.26
CA ARG A 12 3.68 8.38 -4.42
C ARG A 12 2.23 8.42 -3.99
N TRP A 13 1.99 8.57 -2.69
CA TRP A 13 0.66 8.67 -2.13
C TRP A 13 0.54 9.88 -1.21
N ASN A 14 -0.70 10.30 -0.98
CA ASN A 14 -1.01 11.31 0.02
C ASN A 14 -1.23 10.64 1.36
N SER A 15 -0.51 11.11 2.36
CA SER A 15 -0.66 10.75 3.76
C SER A 15 -1.04 11.99 4.57
N GLU A 16 -1.45 11.78 5.82
CA GLU A 16 -1.69 12.88 6.78
C GLU A 16 -0.45 13.79 6.95
N ALA A 17 0.75 13.22 6.84
CA ALA A 17 2.01 13.96 6.89
C ALA A 17 2.40 14.64 5.54
N GLY A 18 1.52 14.61 4.53
CA GLY A 18 1.76 15.12 3.19
C GLY A 18 2.06 14.03 2.16
N HIS A 19 2.75 14.39 1.09
CA HIS A 19 3.09 13.45 0.02
C HIS A 19 4.28 12.58 0.40
N VAL A 20 4.07 11.26 0.43
CA VAL A 20 5.12 10.28 0.73
C VAL A 20 5.41 9.46 -0.52
N THR A 21 6.67 9.07 -0.66
CA THR A 21 7.16 8.19 -1.73
C THR A 21 7.70 6.89 -1.12
N GLY A 22 7.62 5.82 -1.89
CA GLY A 22 7.99 4.49 -1.43
C GLY A 22 7.70 3.41 -2.46
N HIS A 23 8.09 2.19 -2.11
CA HIS A 23 7.92 1.02 -2.97
C HIS A 23 6.84 0.10 -2.43
N ILE A 24 6.01 -0.44 -3.32
CA ILE A 24 5.05 -1.48 -2.97
C ILE A 24 5.83 -2.74 -2.64
N ILE A 25 5.67 -3.23 -1.41
CA ILE A 25 6.27 -4.48 -0.96
C ILE A 25 5.28 -5.64 -1.01
N LYS A 26 3.97 -5.35 -0.99
CA LYS A 26 2.91 -6.36 -1.06
C LYS A 26 1.61 -5.80 -1.61
N VAL A 27 0.85 -6.63 -2.31
CA VAL A 27 -0.50 -6.31 -2.79
C VAL A 27 -1.48 -7.28 -2.13
N HIS A 28 -2.51 -6.73 -1.50
CA HIS A 28 -3.54 -7.47 -0.78
C HIS A 28 -4.87 -7.33 -1.55
N VAL A 29 -5.29 -8.42 -2.18
CA VAL A 29 -6.57 -8.53 -2.92
C VAL A 29 -7.65 -9.28 -2.13
N ARG A 30 -7.35 -9.61 -0.88
CA ARG A 30 -8.22 -10.37 0.02
C ARG A 30 -8.12 -9.79 1.42
N ASP A 31 -9.15 -10.02 2.22
CA ASP A 31 -9.18 -9.58 3.62
C ASP A 31 -7.90 -10.01 4.35
N THR A 32 -7.12 -9.02 4.80
CA THR A 32 -5.82 -9.23 5.44
C THR A 32 -5.84 -8.65 6.85
N PRO A 33 -5.40 -9.40 7.87
CA PRO A 33 -5.14 -8.83 9.18
C PRO A 33 -3.87 -7.97 9.15
N TYR A 34 -3.99 -6.69 9.52
CA TYR A 34 -2.87 -5.74 9.64
C TYR A 34 -2.96 -4.99 10.96
N LYS A 35 -1.86 -4.99 11.73
CA LYS A 35 -1.75 -4.34 13.07
C LYS A 35 -2.93 -4.64 14.02
N GLY A 36 -3.49 -5.86 13.96
CA GLY A 36 -4.62 -6.27 14.80
C GLY A 36 -6.01 -5.87 14.28
N HIS A 37 -6.07 -5.23 13.11
CA HIS A 37 -7.33 -4.88 12.42
C HIS A 37 -7.47 -5.65 11.11
N MET A 38 -8.68 -6.10 10.79
CA MET A 38 -8.95 -6.78 9.52
C MET A 38 -9.22 -5.72 8.46
N HIS A 39 -8.29 -5.56 7.51
CA HIS A 39 -8.48 -4.70 6.36
C HIS A 39 -9.27 -5.45 5.29
N ARG A 40 -10.41 -4.89 4.90
CA ARG A 40 -11.25 -5.42 3.82
C ARG A 40 -10.61 -5.07 2.49
N CYS A 41 -10.20 -6.08 1.74
CA CYS A 41 -9.58 -5.90 0.43
C CYS A 41 -10.25 -6.86 -0.55
N SER A 42 -10.42 -6.43 -1.80
CA SER A 42 -10.99 -7.25 -2.87
C SER A 42 -10.15 -7.15 -4.14
N GLU A 43 -10.46 -7.96 -5.15
CA GLU A 43 -9.82 -7.85 -6.47
C GLU A 43 -10.16 -6.52 -7.15
N ASP A 44 -11.34 -5.96 -6.87
CA ASP A 44 -11.78 -4.65 -7.36
C ASP A 44 -11.17 -3.47 -6.59
N ASP A 45 -10.91 -3.65 -5.29
CA ASP A 45 -10.27 -2.66 -4.41
C ASP A 45 -9.07 -3.28 -3.65
N PRO A 46 -7.94 -3.50 -4.35
CA PRO A 46 -6.73 -4.01 -3.73
C PRO A 46 -6.08 -2.97 -2.82
N GLN A 47 -5.64 -3.40 -1.63
CA GLN A 47 -4.84 -2.59 -0.73
C GLN A 47 -3.35 -2.85 -0.95
N TYR A 48 -2.55 -1.80 -0.89
CA TYR A 48 -1.13 -1.86 -1.22
C TYR A 48 -0.29 -1.57 0.02
N GLU A 49 0.57 -2.53 0.37
CA GLU A 49 1.53 -2.34 1.45
C GLU A 49 2.77 -1.65 0.88
N ILE A 50 2.98 -0.40 1.29
CA ILE A 50 4.00 0.48 0.75
C ILE A 50 5.02 0.80 1.83
N ARG A 51 6.30 0.60 1.51
CA ARG A 51 7.42 0.98 2.37
C ARG A 51 7.95 2.34 1.95
N SER A 52 7.94 3.30 2.86
CA SER A 52 8.50 4.63 2.62
C SER A 52 10.02 4.59 2.49
N ASP A 53 10.54 5.28 1.49
CA ASP A 53 11.99 5.39 1.27
C ASP A 53 12.66 6.32 2.29
N ARG A 54 11.91 7.29 2.82
CA ARG A 54 12.45 8.29 3.77
C ARG A 54 12.61 7.75 5.17
N THR A 55 11.58 7.08 5.68
CA THR A 55 11.49 6.69 7.09
C THR A 55 11.52 5.19 7.30
N GLY A 56 11.42 4.39 6.23
CA GLY A 56 11.22 2.95 6.32
C GLY A 56 9.85 2.55 6.85
N HIS A 57 8.94 3.51 7.08
CA HIS A 57 7.61 3.25 7.59
C HIS A 57 6.78 2.42 6.59
N ILE A 58 6.00 1.48 7.09
CA ILE A 58 5.10 0.65 6.28
C ILE A 58 3.67 1.17 6.42
N ALA A 59 3.09 1.58 5.30
CA ALA A 59 1.69 1.96 5.16
C ALA A 59 0.92 0.84 4.45
N LEU A 60 -0.31 0.60 4.89
CA LEU A 60 -1.29 -0.27 4.23
C LEU A 60 -2.59 0.50 4.10
#